data_AF-A0A965TE33-F1
#
_entry.id   AF-A0A965TE33-F1
#
_cell.length_a   1.000
_cell.length_b   1.000
_cell.length_c   1.000
_cell.angle_alpha   90.00
_cell.angle_beta   90.00
_cell.angle_gamma   90.00
#
_symmetry.space_group_name_H-M   'P 1'
#
loop_
_entity.id
_entity.type
_entity.pdbx_description
1 polymer ?
#
loop_
_entity_poly.entity_id
_entity_poly.type
_entity_poly.pdbx_seq_one_letter_code
_entity_poly.pdbx_strand_id
1 'polypeptide(L)'
;MFYNIVNLMLKENYFMGKFVETLRQKAKQLAEKIKQWIATFKKWELKKKIVAAAAVFLILALIVVLACIPLYIKNDVTAPQSYTINIDPTGELGLDPVIITDGIYTLPTDITREGHTFVGWYTTADFSGEPITFIEYTAGGNTSVYSNWSVNSYTISFDSNEGSAVASITEDYGAAIAAPDAPTKTENTFVGWYEDAEFTTAYTFATMPAGNITLYARWSTNQYTLSF
;
A
#
# COMPACT_ATOMS: atom_id res chain seq x y z
N MET A 1 101.98 -67.96 49.43
CA MET A 1 101.87 -67.37 48.07
C MET A 1 100.53 -67.70 47.40
N PHE A 2 100.05 -68.95 47.44
CA PHE A 2 98.80 -69.39 46.80
C PHE A 2 97.50 -68.72 47.30
N TYR A 3 97.38 -68.47 48.60
CA TYR A 3 96.16 -67.90 49.21
C TYR A 3 95.82 -66.47 48.71
N ASN A 4 96.84 -65.64 48.43
CA ASN A 4 96.64 -64.27 47.95
C ASN A 4 96.14 -64.22 46.49
N ILE A 5 96.53 -65.19 45.66
CA ILE A 5 96.13 -65.25 44.24
C ILE A 5 94.67 -65.70 44.13
N VAL A 6 94.25 -66.68 44.93
CA VAL A 6 92.84 -67.15 44.95
C VAL A 6 91.89 -66.05 45.45
N ASN A 7 92.29 -65.28 46.47
CA ASN A 7 91.49 -64.15 46.96
C ASN A 7 91.39 -63.00 45.94
N LEU A 8 92.43 -62.78 45.11
CA LEU A 8 92.38 -61.79 44.03
C LEU A 8 91.38 -62.19 42.94
N MET A 9 91.44 -63.46 42.50
CA MET A 9 90.56 -64.03 41.48
C MET A 9 89.08 -64.03 41.90
N LEU A 10 88.79 -64.28 43.17
CA LEU A 10 87.42 -64.21 43.71
C LEU A 10 86.90 -62.76 43.76
N LYS A 11 87.77 -61.79 44.04
CA LYS A 11 87.42 -60.36 44.10
C LYS A 11 87.11 -59.79 42.71
N GLU A 12 87.85 -60.23 41.69
CA GLU A 12 87.60 -59.87 40.29
C GLU A 12 86.29 -60.45 39.75
N ASN A 13 86.01 -61.73 40.01
CA ASN A 13 84.74 -62.37 39.61
C ASN A 13 83.52 -61.71 40.27
N TYR A 14 83.63 -61.35 41.55
CA TYR A 14 82.57 -60.62 42.26
C TYR A 14 82.34 -59.22 41.68
N PHE A 15 83.41 -58.50 41.34
CA PHE A 15 83.32 -57.17 40.75
C PHE A 15 82.68 -57.21 39.36
N MET A 16 83.07 -58.19 38.53
CA MET A 16 82.49 -58.39 37.20
C MET A 16 81.00 -58.76 37.27
N GLY A 17 80.59 -59.62 38.22
CA GLY A 17 79.18 -59.93 38.45
C GLY A 17 78.34 -58.69 38.76
N LYS A 18 78.80 -57.85 39.70
CA LYS A 18 78.12 -56.60 40.08
C LYS A 18 78.05 -55.60 38.92
N PHE A 19 79.10 -55.54 38.09
CA PHE A 19 79.12 -54.70 36.90
C PHE A 19 78.07 -55.14 35.87
N VAL A 20 77.99 -56.44 35.58
CA VAL A 20 76.99 -57.00 34.65
C VAL A 20 75.56 -56.76 35.15
N GLU A 21 75.29 -56.93 36.43
CA GLU A 21 73.97 -56.64 37.01
C GLU A 21 73.60 -55.15 36.89
N THR A 22 74.57 -54.27 37.12
CA THR A 22 74.37 -52.82 36.97
C THR A 22 74.02 -52.45 35.53
N LEU A 23 74.71 -53.03 34.54
CA LEU A 23 74.39 -52.82 33.13
C LEU A 23 72.99 -53.33 32.78
N ARG A 24 72.60 -54.50 33.29
CA ARG A 24 71.27 -55.07 33.08
C ARG A 24 70.17 -54.17 33.63
N GLN A 25 70.38 -53.58 34.81
CA GLN A 25 69.43 -52.64 35.41
C GLN A 25 69.33 -51.35 34.61
N LYS A 26 70.46 -50.78 34.17
CA LYS A 26 70.46 -49.58 33.32
C LYS A 26 69.75 -49.82 31.98
N ALA A 27 69.94 -51.00 31.37
CA ALA A 27 69.24 -51.37 30.14
C ALA A 27 67.73 -51.47 30.34
N LYS A 28 67.26 -52.08 31.43
CA LYS A 28 65.82 -52.13 31.79
C LYS A 28 65.25 -50.73 32.01
N GLN A 29 65.95 -49.88 32.74
CA GLN A 29 65.52 -48.49 32.97
C GLN A 29 65.43 -47.69 31.66
N LEU A 30 66.39 -47.88 30.75
CA LEU A 30 66.38 -47.23 29.45
C LEU A 30 65.17 -47.70 28.60
N ALA A 31 64.86 -48.99 28.61
CA ALA A 31 63.72 -49.53 27.88
C ALA A 31 62.39 -48.94 28.38
N GLU A 32 62.21 -48.79 29.70
CA GLU A 32 60.99 -48.16 30.24
C GLU A 32 60.90 -46.67 29.91
N LYS A 33 62.02 -45.95 29.93
CA LYS A 33 62.06 -44.54 29.48
C LYS A 33 61.64 -44.40 28.01
N ILE A 34 62.12 -45.29 27.14
CA ILE A 34 61.75 -45.29 25.72
C ILE A 34 60.25 -45.56 25.55
N LYS A 35 59.68 -46.54 26.26
CA LYS A 35 58.23 -46.82 26.22
C LYS A 35 57.41 -45.61 26.66
N GLN A 36 57.79 -44.94 27.74
CA GLN A 36 57.11 -43.74 28.23
C GLN A 36 57.21 -42.58 27.22
N TRP A 37 58.38 -42.41 26.60
CA TRP A 37 58.58 -41.39 25.57
C TRP A 37 57.71 -41.64 24.34
N ILE A 38 57.64 -42.88 23.85
CA ILE A 38 56.77 -43.27 22.73
C ILE A 38 55.29 -43.02 23.07
N ALA A 39 54.85 -43.39 24.28
CA ALA A 39 53.47 -43.15 24.71
C ALA A 39 53.13 -41.65 24.77
N THR A 40 54.06 -40.83 25.26
CA THR A 40 53.92 -39.37 25.32
C THR A 40 53.85 -38.76 23.91
N PHE A 41 54.70 -39.22 22.99
CA PHE A 41 54.71 -38.80 21.60
C PHE A 41 53.40 -39.14 20.88
N LYS A 42 52.89 -40.37 21.06
CA LYS A 42 51.62 -40.83 20.47
C LYS A 42 50.42 -40.02 20.98
N LYS A 43 50.42 -39.63 22.27
CA LYS A 43 49.39 -38.75 22.87
C LYS A 43 49.42 -37.34 22.27
N TRP A 44 50.61 -36.81 21.97
CA TRP A 44 50.75 -35.50 21.32
C TRP A 44 50.24 -35.50 19.87
N GLU A 45 50.55 -36.54 19.10
CA GLU A 45 49.99 -36.74 17.74
C GLU A 45 48.45 -36.85 17.75
N LEU A 46 47.88 -37.57 18.72
CA LEU A 46 46.42 -37.69 18.84
C LEU A 46 45.76 -36.34 19.14
N LYS A 47 46.37 -35.52 20.02
CA LYS A 47 45.88 -34.17 20.32
C LYS A 47 45.89 -33.28 19.08
N LYS A 48 46.94 -33.33 18.26
CA LYS A 48 47.00 -32.57 16.99
C LYS A 48 45.88 -32.96 16.03
N LYS A 49 45.61 -34.25 15.88
CA LYS A 49 44.52 -34.75 15.02
C LYS A 49 43.15 -34.30 15.51
N ILE A 50 42.92 -34.27 16.82
CA ILE A 50 41.67 -33.79 17.42
C ILE A 50 41.49 -32.29 17.16
N VAL A 51 42.54 -31.48 17.33
CA VAL A 51 42.50 -30.03 17.05
C VAL A 51 42.24 -29.77 15.56
N ALA A 52 42.87 -30.52 14.67
CA ALA A 52 42.63 -30.43 13.22
C ALA A 52 41.19 -30.81 12.86
N ALA A 53 40.66 -31.89 13.44
CA ALA A 53 39.27 -32.31 13.23
C ALA A 53 38.26 -31.29 13.77
N ALA A 54 38.52 -30.69 14.93
CA ALA A 54 37.69 -29.63 15.50
C ALA A 54 37.69 -28.35 14.64
N ALA A 55 38.86 -27.98 14.07
CA ALA A 55 38.96 -26.85 13.15
C ALA A 55 38.17 -27.11 11.86
N VAL A 56 38.27 -28.31 11.28
CA VAL A 56 37.46 -28.70 10.11
C VAL A 56 35.97 -28.67 10.43
N PHE A 57 35.57 -29.15 11.60
CA PHE A 57 34.17 -29.10 12.05
C PHE A 57 33.66 -27.67 12.22
N LEU A 58 34.46 -26.76 12.81
CA LEU A 58 34.13 -25.34 12.93
C LEU A 58 34.05 -24.64 11.57
N ILE A 59 34.94 -24.97 10.63
CA ILE A 59 34.91 -24.44 9.27
C ILE A 59 33.66 -24.93 8.54
N LEU A 60 33.32 -26.21 8.64
CA LEU A 60 32.08 -26.76 8.06
C LEU A 60 30.84 -26.12 8.69
N ALA A 61 30.81 -25.92 10.01
CA ALA A 61 29.74 -25.22 10.69
C ALA A 61 29.62 -23.76 10.22
N LEU A 62 30.75 -23.06 10.04
CA LEU A 62 30.79 -21.70 9.50
C LEU A 62 30.32 -21.64 8.05
N ILE A 63 30.69 -22.62 7.21
CA ILE A 63 30.20 -22.74 5.83
C ILE A 63 28.69 -22.98 5.81
N VAL A 64 28.17 -23.82 6.70
CA VAL A 64 26.72 -24.03 6.84
C VAL A 64 26.02 -22.74 7.29
N VAL A 65 26.58 -22.00 8.25
CA VAL A 65 26.05 -20.70 8.66
C VAL A 65 26.08 -19.70 7.50
N LEU A 66 27.21 -19.58 6.80
CA LEU A 66 27.38 -18.71 5.63
C LEU A 66 26.47 -19.10 4.46
N ALA A 67 26.18 -20.39 4.27
CA ALA A 67 25.23 -20.88 3.27
C ALA A 67 23.76 -20.68 3.69
N CYS A 68 23.46 -20.66 4.98
CA CYS A 68 22.14 -20.35 5.52
C CYS A 68 21.84 -18.84 5.55
N ILE A 69 22.85 -17.97 5.62
CA ILE A 69 22.66 -16.50 5.64
C ILE A 69 21.87 -16.00 4.40
N PRO A 70 22.18 -16.40 3.14
CA PRO A 70 21.39 -16.02 1.97
C PRO A 70 19.95 -16.56 1.98
N LEU A 71 19.70 -17.69 2.64
CA LEU A 71 18.36 -18.25 2.80
C LEU A 71 17.53 -17.47 3.84
N TYR A 72 18.19 -16.92 4.86
CA TYR A 72 17.57 -16.12 5.92
C TYR A 72 17.23 -14.69 5.47
N ILE A 73 18.02 -14.10 4.56
CA ILE A 73 17.74 -12.75 4.01
C ILE A 73 16.61 -12.77 2.96
N LYS A 74 16.09 -13.95 2.58
CA LYS A 74 14.89 -14.08 1.74
C LYS A 74 13.56 -13.95 2.50
N ASN A 75 13.56 -13.68 3.81
CA ASN A 75 12.35 -13.26 4.51
C ASN A 75 12.03 -11.81 4.16
N ASP A 76 11.28 -11.68 3.06
CA ASP A 76 10.37 -10.59 2.70
C ASP A 76 10.70 -9.18 3.22
N VAL A 77 11.44 -8.45 2.40
CA VAL A 77 10.94 -7.12 2.04
C VAL A 77 10.06 -7.33 0.81
N THR A 78 8.84 -7.85 1.00
CA THR A 78 7.80 -7.64 -0.01
C THR A 78 7.77 -6.14 -0.27
N ALA A 79 7.85 -5.73 -1.55
CA ALA A 79 7.58 -4.33 -1.91
C ALA A 79 6.33 -3.86 -1.16
N PRO A 80 6.28 -2.62 -0.64
CA PRO A 80 5.09 -2.15 0.05
C PRO A 80 3.89 -2.44 -0.85
N GLN A 81 2.96 -3.27 -0.39
CA GLN A 81 1.77 -3.56 -1.17
C GLN A 81 1.02 -2.24 -1.26
N SER A 82 0.98 -1.68 -2.46
CA SER A 82 0.24 -0.47 -2.75
C SER A 82 -1.13 -0.88 -3.28
N TYR A 83 -2.15 -0.12 -2.88
CA TYR A 83 -3.54 -0.39 -3.20
C TYR A 83 -4.12 0.81 -3.90
N THR A 84 -4.80 0.54 -5.02
CA THR A 84 -5.46 1.58 -5.79
C THR A 84 -6.90 1.71 -5.32
N ILE A 85 -7.27 2.91 -4.89
CA ILE A 85 -8.64 3.34 -4.65
C ILE A 85 -9.13 4.00 -5.93
N ASN A 86 -10.06 3.35 -6.62
CA ASN A 86 -10.75 3.95 -7.76
C ASN A 86 -11.90 4.79 -7.24
N ILE A 87 -11.70 6.10 -7.18
CA ILE A 87 -12.72 7.07 -6.76
C ILE A 87 -13.51 7.46 -7.99
N ASP A 88 -14.83 7.30 -7.94
CA ASP A 88 -15.73 7.58 -9.05
C ASP A 88 -15.36 6.81 -10.34
N PRO A 89 -15.49 5.47 -10.35
CA PRO A 89 -15.07 4.66 -11.49
C PRO A 89 -15.86 4.92 -12.78
N THR A 90 -16.95 5.69 -12.73
CA THR A 90 -17.67 6.17 -13.92
C THR A 90 -16.90 7.28 -14.65
N GLY A 91 -15.98 7.96 -13.96
CA GLY A 91 -15.16 9.04 -14.49
C GLY A 91 -15.89 10.37 -14.66
N GLU A 92 -17.15 10.47 -14.19
CA GLU A 92 -17.99 11.66 -14.35
C GLU A 92 -17.41 12.89 -13.63
N LEU A 93 -16.66 12.66 -12.54
CA LEU A 93 -16.01 13.70 -11.76
C LEU A 93 -14.55 13.95 -12.15
N GLY A 94 -13.98 13.12 -13.05
CA GLY A 94 -12.58 13.25 -13.48
C GLY A 94 -11.56 13.08 -12.35
N LEU A 95 -11.89 12.32 -11.31
CA LEU A 95 -10.99 12.06 -10.19
C LEU A 95 -10.00 10.94 -10.54
N ASP A 96 -8.71 11.21 -10.34
CA ASP A 96 -7.67 10.20 -10.54
C ASP A 96 -7.72 9.13 -9.43
N PRO A 97 -7.41 7.86 -9.74
CA PRO A 97 -7.25 6.83 -8.74
C PRO A 97 -6.15 7.18 -7.73
N VAL A 98 -6.41 6.92 -6.45
CA VAL A 98 -5.46 7.20 -5.37
C VAL A 98 -4.73 5.93 -4.96
N ILE A 99 -3.42 6.00 -4.80
CA ILE A 99 -2.60 4.87 -4.35
C ILE A 99 -2.22 5.08 -2.88
N ILE A 100 -2.62 4.15 -2.01
CA ILE A 100 -2.25 4.15 -0.59
C ILE A 100 -1.39 2.93 -0.23
N THR A 101 -0.49 3.10 0.74
CA THR A 101 0.41 2.05 1.25
C THR A 101 0.12 1.64 2.70
N ASP A 102 -0.53 2.52 3.46
CA ASP A 102 -0.99 2.33 4.84
C ASP A 102 -1.94 3.47 5.25
N GLY A 103 -2.59 3.35 6.40
CA GLY A 103 -3.36 4.43 7.02
C GLY A 103 -4.80 4.60 6.52
N ILE A 104 -5.32 5.82 6.67
CA ILE A 104 -6.70 6.20 6.33
C ILE A 104 -6.65 7.23 5.20
N TYR A 105 -7.48 7.02 4.17
CA TYR A 105 -7.74 8.01 3.13
C TYR A 105 -9.10 8.67 3.35
N THR A 106 -9.11 9.97 3.63
CA THR A 106 -10.35 10.76 3.75
C THR A 106 -10.87 11.11 2.36
N LEU A 107 -12.15 10.83 2.11
CA LEU A 107 -12.80 11.11 0.85
C LEU A 107 -13.14 12.61 0.73
N PRO A 108 -13.09 13.18 -0.49
CA PRO A 108 -13.36 14.60 -0.67
C PRO A 108 -14.84 14.90 -0.44
N THR A 109 -15.12 16.01 0.26
CA THR A 109 -16.49 16.48 0.54
C THR A 109 -16.87 17.69 -0.29
N ASP A 110 -15.89 18.47 -0.75
CA ASP A 110 -16.08 19.70 -1.53
C ASP A 110 -16.08 19.40 -3.03
N ILE A 111 -16.93 18.45 -3.44
CA ILE A 111 -17.14 18.09 -4.84
C ILE A 111 -18.44 18.70 -5.33
N THR A 112 -18.46 19.13 -6.58
CA THR A 112 -19.63 19.77 -7.19
C THR A 112 -19.97 19.11 -8.53
N ARG A 113 -21.27 18.99 -8.80
CA ARG A 113 -21.81 18.55 -10.07
C ARG A 113 -23.00 19.45 -10.40
N GLU A 114 -22.96 20.12 -11.55
CA GLU A 114 -24.00 21.08 -11.93
C GLU A 114 -25.39 20.42 -11.88
N GLY A 115 -26.36 21.11 -11.29
CA GLY A 115 -27.72 20.61 -11.15
C GLY A 115 -27.92 19.46 -10.16
N HIS A 116 -26.91 19.11 -9.35
CA HIS A 116 -26.99 18.00 -8.40
C HIS A 116 -26.47 18.35 -7.00
N THR A 117 -27.02 17.68 -6.00
CA THR A 117 -26.52 17.71 -4.62
C THR A 117 -25.80 16.42 -4.29
N PHE A 118 -24.58 16.54 -3.76
CA PHE A 118 -23.79 15.39 -3.32
C PHE A 118 -24.43 14.74 -2.09
N VAL A 119 -24.72 13.44 -2.18
CA VAL A 119 -25.34 12.67 -1.09
C VAL A 119 -24.29 11.99 -0.23
N GLY A 120 -23.25 11.43 -0.85
CA GLY A 120 -22.18 10.73 -0.14
C GLY A 120 -21.44 9.72 -1.01
N TRP A 121 -20.39 9.15 -0.43
CA TRP A 121 -19.61 8.09 -1.05
C TRP A 121 -20.06 6.71 -0.56
N TYR A 122 -20.06 5.72 -1.44
CA TYR A 122 -20.49 4.36 -1.13
C TYR A 122 -19.46 3.34 -1.64
N THR A 123 -19.38 2.18 -1.01
CA THR A 123 -18.50 1.08 -1.43
C THR A 123 -19.13 0.17 -2.48
N THR A 124 -20.43 0.37 -2.76
CA THR A 124 -21.23 -0.41 -3.69
C THR A 124 -21.80 0.48 -4.79
N ALA A 125 -21.90 -0.06 -6.00
CA ALA A 125 -22.40 0.67 -7.17
C ALA A 125 -23.93 0.91 -7.11
N ASP A 126 -24.65 0.15 -6.29
CA ASP A 126 -26.09 0.32 -6.05
C ASP A 126 -26.39 1.27 -4.88
N PHE A 127 -25.36 1.89 -4.30
CA PHE A 127 -25.45 2.78 -3.16
C PHE A 127 -26.14 2.16 -1.92
N SER A 128 -26.02 0.83 -1.77
CA SER A 128 -26.50 0.12 -0.60
C SER A 128 -25.64 0.41 0.64
N GLY A 129 -26.29 0.54 1.81
CA GLY A 129 -25.63 0.81 3.08
C GLY A 129 -25.60 2.29 3.47
N GLU A 130 -24.71 2.65 4.39
CA GLU A 130 -24.50 4.03 4.85
C GLU A 130 -23.35 4.69 4.08
N PRO A 131 -23.42 6.02 3.85
CA PRO A 131 -22.34 6.74 3.19
C PRO A 131 -21.08 6.72 4.05
N ILE A 132 -19.92 6.58 3.41
CA ILE A 132 -18.60 6.62 4.03
C ILE A 132 -17.92 7.98 3.81
N THR A 133 -17.05 8.36 4.73
CA THR A 133 -16.24 9.59 4.64
C THR A 133 -14.75 9.31 4.53
N PHE A 134 -14.34 8.06 4.75
CA PHE A 134 -12.97 7.62 4.61
C PHE A 134 -12.90 6.13 4.25
N ILE A 135 -11.74 5.72 3.76
CA ILE A 135 -11.37 4.32 3.57
C ILE A 135 -10.18 4.04 4.49
N GLU A 136 -10.32 3.05 5.36
CA GLU A 136 -9.20 2.53 6.15
C GLU A 136 -8.50 1.43 5.37
N TYR A 137 -7.17 1.50 5.34
CA TYR A 137 -6.35 0.40 4.87
C TYR A 137 -6.51 -0.82 5.79
N THR A 138 -7.30 -1.78 5.35
CA THR A 138 -7.25 -3.15 5.87
C THR A 138 -6.57 -4.00 4.82
N ALA A 139 -5.55 -4.76 5.19
CA ALA A 139 -4.70 -5.49 4.26
C ALA A 139 -5.52 -6.39 3.32
N GLY A 140 -5.83 -5.91 2.11
CA GLY A 140 -6.63 -6.63 1.13
C GLY A 140 -7.30 -5.77 0.06
N GLY A 141 -6.85 -5.94 -1.19
CA GLY A 141 -7.57 -5.63 -2.43
C GLY A 141 -7.66 -4.17 -2.89
N ASN A 142 -7.65 -3.95 -4.20
CA ASN A 142 -8.08 -2.68 -4.79
C ASN A 142 -9.58 -2.48 -4.48
N THR A 143 -9.96 -1.26 -4.11
CA THR A 143 -11.33 -0.91 -3.75
C THR A 143 -11.86 0.16 -4.71
N SER A 144 -13.13 0.08 -5.06
CA SER A 144 -13.82 1.13 -5.81
C SER A 144 -14.82 1.83 -4.90
N VAL A 145 -14.91 3.15 -5.02
CA VAL A 145 -15.84 3.97 -4.26
C VAL A 145 -16.65 4.82 -5.24
N TYR A 146 -17.96 4.86 -5.02
CA TYR A 146 -18.94 5.43 -5.92
C TYR A 146 -19.55 6.67 -5.29
N SER A 147 -19.63 7.78 -6.04
CA SER A 147 -20.35 8.97 -5.58
C SER A 147 -21.84 8.85 -5.88
N ASN A 148 -22.68 9.12 -4.88
CA ASN A 148 -24.12 9.24 -5.07
C ASN A 148 -24.53 10.71 -5.11
N TRP A 149 -25.46 11.03 -6.01
CA TRP A 149 -25.91 12.38 -6.32
C TRP A 149 -27.43 12.41 -6.44
N SER A 150 -28.05 13.39 -5.79
CA SER A 150 -29.46 13.70 -5.98
C SER A 150 -29.61 14.76 -7.07
N VAL A 151 -30.51 14.56 -8.02
CA VAL A 151 -30.89 15.60 -8.98
C VAL A 151 -31.61 16.72 -8.22
N ASN A 152 -31.30 17.96 -8.54
CA ASN A 152 -31.95 19.13 -7.95
C ASN A 152 -33.19 19.52 -8.73
N SER A 153 -34.19 20.05 -8.04
CA SER A 153 -35.36 20.68 -8.67
C SER A 153 -35.19 22.20 -8.72
N TYR A 154 -35.56 22.80 -9.85
CA TYR A 154 -35.47 24.24 -10.09
C TYR A 154 -36.80 24.79 -10.58
N THR A 155 -36.96 26.11 -10.45
CA THR A 155 -38.18 26.83 -10.82
C THR A 155 -37.90 27.93 -11.84
N ILE A 156 -38.68 27.94 -12.92
CA ILE A 156 -38.80 29.05 -13.85
C ILE A 156 -40.03 29.86 -13.47
N SER A 157 -39.81 31.13 -13.12
CA SER A 157 -40.85 32.11 -12.83
C SER A 157 -41.08 33.03 -14.03
N PHE A 158 -42.28 33.56 -14.16
CA PHE A 158 -42.67 34.38 -15.30
C PHE A 158 -43.15 35.76 -14.87
N ASP A 159 -42.41 36.79 -15.25
CA ASP A 159 -42.86 38.17 -15.20
C ASP A 159 -43.49 38.54 -16.55
N SER A 160 -44.81 38.62 -16.57
CA SER A 160 -45.56 38.92 -17.79
C SER A 160 -45.52 40.41 -18.17
N ASN A 161 -44.80 41.26 -17.44
CA ASN A 161 -44.70 42.71 -17.67
C ASN A 161 -46.08 43.35 -17.90
N GLU A 162 -46.94 43.22 -16.88
CA GLU A 162 -48.36 43.66 -16.88
C GLU A 162 -49.30 42.87 -17.82
N GLY A 163 -48.83 41.80 -18.46
CA GLY A 163 -49.69 40.82 -19.13
C GLY A 163 -50.47 39.92 -18.15
N SER A 164 -51.29 39.02 -18.69
CA SER A 164 -51.97 37.98 -17.91
C SER A 164 -50.98 37.09 -17.18
N ALA A 165 -51.33 36.65 -15.97
CA ALA A 165 -50.47 35.79 -15.15
C ALA A 165 -50.15 34.45 -15.84
N VAL A 166 -48.92 33.97 -15.65
CA VAL A 166 -48.42 32.69 -16.14
C VAL A 166 -47.89 31.89 -14.96
N ALA A 167 -48.30 30.62 -14.86
CA ALA A 167 -47.86 29.75 -13.77
C ALA A 167 -46.38 29.40 -13.91
N SER A 168 -45.67 29.32 -12.78
CA SER A 168 -44.28 28.86 -12.75
C SER A 168 -44.18 27.38 -13.16
N ILE A 169 -43.04 27.01 -13.74
CA ILE A 169 -42.70 25.61 -14.03
C ILE A 169 -41.65 25.17 -13.01
N THR A 170 -41.90 24.06 -12.32
CA THR A 170 -40.95 23.45 -11.38
C THR A 170 -40.74 22.00 -11.79
N GLU A 171 -39.50 21.65 -12.09
CA GLU A 171 -39.10 20.32 -12.59
C GLU A 171 -37.68 20.00 -12.13
N ASP A 172 -37.27 18.76 -12.31
CA ASP A 172 -35.90 18.32 -12.08
C ASP A 172 -34.94 18.89 -13.13
N TYR A 173 -33.70 19.17 -12.73
CA TYR A 173 -32.64 19.61 -13.64
C TYR A 173 -32.52 18.68 -14.86
N GLY A 174 -32.49 19.26 -16.06
CA GLY A 174 -32.41 18.51 -17.31
C GLY A 174 -33.74 17.88 -17.78
N ALA A 175 -34.82 17.94 -16.99
CA ALA A 175 -36.13 17.51 -17.43
C ALA A 175 -36.60 18.34 -18.63
N ALA A 176 -37.28 17.71 -19.59
CA ALA A 176 -37.83 18.41 -20.75
C ALA A 176 -38.96 19.35 -20.32
N ILE A 177 -38.92 20.59 -20.81
CA ILE A 177 -39.94 21.61 -20.51
C ILE A 177 -40.53 22.18 -21.80
N ALA A 178 -41.81 22.53 -21.75
CA ALA A 178 -42.51 23.21 -22.84
C ALA A 178 -42.71 24.69 -22.51
N ALA A 179 -42.78 25.52 -23.56
CA ALA A 179 -43.19 26.91 -23.40
C ALA A 179 -44.63 26.95 -22.84
N PRO A 180 -44.94 27.86 -21.90
CA PRO A 180 -46.32 28.08 -21.48
C PRO A 180 -47.12 28.72 -22.61
N ASP A 181 -48.45 28.68 -22.48
CA ASP A 181 -49.33 29.46 -23.36
C ASP A 181 -48.95 30.94 -23.31
N ALA A 182 -48.97 31.59 -24.47
CA ALA A 182 -48.59 32.99 -24.58
C ALA A 182 -49.52 33.86 -23.71
N PRO A 183 -48.98 34.72 -22.83
CA PRO A 183 -49.79 35.65 -22.07
C PRO A 183 -50.48 36.65 -23.01
N THR A 184 -51.49 37.35 -22.49
CA THR A 184 -52.20 38.41 -23.21
C THR A 184 -52.01 39.76 -22.53
N LYS A 185 -51.81 40.84 -23.32
CA LYS A 185 -51.76 42.23 -22.85
C LYS A 185 -52.53 43.12 -23.83
N THR A 186 -53.43 43.96 -23.32
CA THR A 186 -54.28 44.84 -24.15
C THR A 186 -53.41 45.73 -25.06
N GLU A 187 -53.83 45.89 -26.33
CA GLU A 187 -53.16 46.71 -27.36
C GLU A 187 -51.71 46.29 -27.71
N ASN A 188 -51.27 45.11 -27.27
CA ASN A 188 -49.91 44.61 -27.49
C ASN A 188 -49.92 43.16 -28.00
N THR A 189 -48.89 42.81 -28.77
CA THR A 189 -48.63 41.45 -29.26
C THR A 189 -47.44 40.84 -28.51
N PHE A 190 -47.60 39.62 -28.00
CA PHE A 190 -46.53 38.89 -27.32
C PHE A 190 -45.43 38.51 -28.31
N VAL A 191 -44.19 38.88 -28.01
CA VAL A 191 -43.03 38.61 -28.87
C VAL A 191 -42.28 37.36 -28.41
N GLY A 192 -42.16 37.15 -27.10
CA GLY A 192 -41.43 36.04 -26.53
C GLY A 192 -40.98 36.29 -25.08
N TRP A 193 -40.37 35.27 -24.49
CA TRP A 193 -39.74 35.30 -23.17
C TRP A 193 -38.25 35.64 -23.28
N TYR A 194 -37.75 36.43 -22.35
CA TYR A 194 -36.35 36.86 -22.29
C TYR A 194 -35.77 36.62 -20.89
N GLU A 195 -34.46 36.38 -20.81
CA GLU A 195 -33.76 36.10 -19.55
C GLU A 195 -33.53 37.35 -18.69
N ASP A 196 -33.63 38.52 -19.32
CA ASP A 196 -33.38 39.82 -18.71
C ASP A 196 -34.52 40.82 -19.00
N ALA A 197 -34.70 41.77 -18.08
CA ALA A 197 -35.74 42.78 -18.18
C ALA A 197 -35.48 43.80 -19.30
N GLU A 198 -34.24 43.92 -19.77
CA GLU A 198 -33.82 44.75 -20.89
C GLU A 198 -34.09 44.08 -22.25
N PHE A 199 -34.58 42.84 -22.25
CA PHE A 199 -34.94 42.04 -23.42
C PHE A 199 -33.78 41.83 -24.41
N THR A 200 -32.58 41.60 -23.89
CA THR A 200 -31.36 41.38 -24.68
C THR A 200 -31.18 39.92 -25.10
N THR A 201 -31.58 38.97 -24.24
CA THR A 201 -31.38 37.53 -24.46
C THR A 201 -32.72 36.80 -24.50
N ALA A 202 -33.12 36.33 -25.69
CA ALA A 202 -34.35 35.57 -25.87
C ALA A 202 -34.20 34.14 -25.34
N TYR A 203 -35.18 33.68 -24.55
CA TYR A 203 -35.18 32.36 -23.95
C TYR A 203 -35.85 31.32 -24.86
N THR A 204 -35.25 30.13 -24.99
CA THR A 204 -35.80 28.99 -25.73
C THR A 204 -36.00 27.80 -24.81
N PHE A 205 -37.23 27.31 -24.72
CA PHE A 205 -37.58 26.15 -23.89
C PHE A 205 -37.05 24.87 -24.53
N ALA A 206 -36.29 24.10 -23.74
CA ALA A 206 -35.85 22.76 -24.10
C ALA A 206 -35.83 21.88 -22.87
N THR A 207 -34.96 22.22 -21.90
CA THR A 207 -34.81 21.49 -20.64
C THR A 207 -34.72 22.46 -19.47
N MET A 208 -35.09 22.01 -18.28
CA MET A 208 -34.97 22.78 -17.04
C MET A 208 -33.48 23.13 -16.79
N PRO A 209 -33.12 24.43 -16.74
CA PRO A 209 -31.75 24.86 -16.54
C PRO A 209 -31.28 24.63 -15.10
N ALA A 210 -29.98 24.82 -14.86
CA ALA A 210 -29.45 24.86 -13.51
C ALA A 210 -29.81 26.20 -12.84
N GLY A 211 -30.45 26.13 -11.68
CA GLY A 211 -30.81 27.31 -10.90
C GLY A 211 -32.20 27.85 -11.20
N ASN A 212 -32.75 28.59 -10.24
CA ASN A 212 -34.02 29.27 -10.41
C ASN A 212 -33.83 30.52 -11.27
N ILE A 213 -34.71 30.72 -12.24
CA ILE A 213 -34.67 31.88 -13.14
C ILE A 213 -36.03 32.58 -13.21
N THR A 214 -36.00 33.85 -13.58
CA THR A 214 -37.22 34.61 -13.93
C THR A 214 -37.13 35.01 -15.39
N LEU A 215 -38.17 34.75 -16.16
CA LEU A 215 -38.29 35.14 -17.56
C LEU A 215 -39.24 36.32 -17.70
N TYR A 216 -38.92 37.24 -18.60
CA TYR A 216 -39.63 38.49 -18.82
C TYR A 216 -40.32 38.50 -20.17
N ALA A 217 -41.62 38.80 -20.18
CA ALA A 217 -42.39 38.88 -21.42
C ALA A 217 -42.07 40.17 -22.18
N ARG A 218 -41.66 40.05 -23.43
CA ARG A 218 -41.49 41.19 -24.34
C ARG A 218 -42.74 41.39 -25.18
N TRP A 219 -43.13 42.65 -25.33
CA TRP A 219 -44.32 43.08 -26.05
C TRP A 219 -43.99 44.01 -27.22
N SER A 220 -44.78 43.95 -28.28
CA SER A 220 -44.78 44.93 -29.38
C SER A 220 -46.14 45.62 -29.44
N THR A 221 -46.15 46.96 -29.45
CA THR A 221 -47.38 47.76 -29.52
C THR A 221 -48.04 47.61 -30.89
N ASN A 222 -49.35 47.41 -30.90
CA ASN A 222 -50.11 47.34 -32.14
C ASN A 222 -50.28 48.76 -32.72
N GLN A 223 -49.85 48.98 -33.97
CA GLN A 223 -50.10 50.25 -34.66
C GLN A 223 -51.48 50.22 -35.33
N TYR A 224 -52.38 51.12 -34.91
CA TYR A 224 -53.65 51.36 -35.58
C TYR A 224 -53.54 52.64 -36.42
N THR A 225 -53.49 52.51 -37.74
CA THR A 225 -53.63 53.67 -38.64
C THR A 225 -55.12 53.96 -38.87
N LEU A 226 -55.62 55.07 -38.34
CA LEU A 226 -56.93 55.59 -38.69
C LEU A 226 -56.87 56.25 -40.07
N SER A 227 -57.64 55.74 -41.03
CA SER A 227 -57.87 56.39 -42.31
C SER A 227 -59.16 57.22 -42.21
N PHE A 228 -59.08 58.52 -42.49
CA PHE A 228 -60.23 59.44 -42.58
C PHE A 228 -60.77 59.50 -44.00
#